data_AF-A0A2A4HH17-F1
#
_entry.id   AF-A0A2A4HH17-F1
#
_cell.length_a   1.000
_cell.length_b   1.000
_cell.length_c   1.000
_cell.angle_alpha   90.00
_cell.angle_beta   90.00
_cell.angle_gamma   90.00
#
_symmetry.space_group_name_H-M   'P 1'
#
loop_
_entity.id
_entity.type
_entity.pdbx_description
1 polymer ?
#
loop_
_entity_poly.entity_id
_entity_poly.type
_entity_poly.pdbx_seq_one_letter_code
_entity_poly.pdbx_strand_id
1 'polypeptide(L)'
;MLHSLSLIRRRRYPLAFGLTVAVALTAVLPDVVLGDEVRDEILRRDLAVIQTQLDQIEVVIQRLERRQAATNPVSHRFYLDTDQLRRDVNRISEGIDGYLAPPRLPPRVPVPLSGDYLREGP
;
A
#
# COMPACT_ATOMS: atom_id res chain seq x y z
N MET A 1 54.95 34.18 -11.42
CA MET A 1 55.22 32.73 -11.36
C MET A 1 54.05 32.03 -10.69
N LEU A 2 53.50 31.04 -11.41
CA LEU A 2 52.65 29.91 -11.00
C LEU A 2 51.23 30.16 -10.47
N HIS A 3 50.32 29.87 -11.41
CA HIS A 3 48.90 29.54 -11.29
C HIS A 3 48.54 28.60 -10.12
N SER A 4 47.37 28.82 -9.53
CA SER A 4 46.53 27.70 -9.08
C SER A 4 45.04 28.07 -9.11
N LEU A 5 44.37 27.74 -10.22
CA LEU A 5 42.92 27.64 -10.29
C LEU A 5 42.53 26.33 -9.60
N SER A 6 42.03 26.39 -8.36
CA SER A 6 41.30 25.26 -7.79
C SER A 6 39.90 25.23 -8.39
N LEU A 7 39.67 24.31 -9.34
CA LEU A 7 38.38 24.00 -9.91
C LEU A 7 37.34 23.71 -8.80
N ILE A 8 36.35 24.59 -8.69
CA ILE A 8 35.08 24.29 -8.01
C ILE A 8 34.35 23.28 -8.89
N ARG A 9 34.52 21.99 -8.56
CA ARG A 9 33.73 20.90 -9.13
C ARG A 9 32.30 21.05 -8.62
N ARG A 10 31.50 21.88 -9.31
CA ARG A 10 30.05 21.98 -9.11
C ARG A 10 29.45 20.60 -9.34
N ARG A 11 29.20 19.87 -8.26
CA ARG A 11 28.45 18.62 -8.27
C ARG A 11 27.01 18.97 -8.63
N ARG A 12 26.70 18.86 -9.92
CA ARG A 12 25.34 18.95 -10.44
C ARG A 12 24.57 17.74 -9.90
N TYR A 13 23.76 17.95 -8.88
CA TYR A 13 22.74 17.00 -8.49
C TYR A 13 21.60 17.14 -9.52
N PRO A 14 21.28 16.11 -10.32
CA PRO A 14 20.08 16.18 -11.14
C PRO A 14 18.87 16.24 -10.21
N LEU A 15 18.22 17.41 -10.22
CA LEU A 15 16.85 17.63 -9.77
C LEU A 15 15.92 16.71 -10.58
N ALA A 16 15.78 15.46 -10.15
CA ALA A 16 14.88 14.49 -10.78
C ALA A 16 14.33 13.48 -9.76
N PHE A 17 14.09 13.92 -8.52
CA PHE A 17 13.41 13.09 -7.53
C PHE A 17 12.14 13.79 -7.04
N GLY A 18 11.02 13.33 -7.60
CA GLY A 18 9.80 13.11 -6.84
C GLY A 18 8.90 14.33 -6.62
N LEU A 19 8.21 14.79 -7.66
CA LEU A 19 6.95 15.49 -7.46
C LEU A 19 5.97 15.23 -8.62
N THR A 20 5.51 13.98 -8.71
CA THR A 20 4.29 13.63 -9.45
C THR A 20 3.40 12.82 -8.52
N VAL A 21 2.74 13.49 -7.57
CA VAL A 21 1.71 12.87 -6.70
C VAL A 21 0.33 13.51 -6.88
N ALA A 22 0.18 14.56 -7.70
CA ALA A 22 -1.03 15.38 -7.65
C ALA A 22 -1.82 15.47 -8.97
N VAL A 23 -2.27 14.36 -9.58
CA VAL A 23 -3.38 14.42 -10.59
C VAL A 23 -4.29 13.17 -10.62
N ALA A 24 -4.47 12.42 -9.54
CA ALA A 24 -5.36 11.23 -9.56
C ALA A 24 -6.51 11.28 -8.54
N LEU A 25 -6.98 12.48 -8.17
CA LEU A 25 -8.08 12.64 -7.19
C LEU A 25 -9.34 13.27 -7.78
N THR A 26 -9.65 13.06 -9.06
CA THR A 26 -10.96 13.45 -9.62
C THR A 26 -11.45 12.47 -10.69
N ALA A 27 -11.85 11.28 -10.26
CA ALA A 27 -12.79 10.47 -11.03
C ALA A 27 -13.86 9.92 -10.09
N VAL A 28 -14.80 10.80 -9.72
CA VAL A 28 -16.12 10.34 -9.28
C VAL A 28 -16.78 9.74 -10.51
N LEU A 29 -16.73 8.42 -10.65
CA LEU A 29 -17.43 7.71 -11.70
C LEU A 29 -18.92 7.59 -11.33
N PRO A 30 -19.84 7.72 -12.30
CA PRO A 30 -21.26 7.45 -12.09
C PRO A 30 -21.47 5.96 -11.76
N ASP A 31 -22.46 5.67 -10.91
CA ASP A 31 -22.84 4.33 -10.45
C ASP A 31 -23.36 3.47 -11.63
N VAL A 32 -22.45 2.95 -12.45
CA VAL A 32 -22.76 1.94 -13.47
C VAL A 32 -23.06 0.65 -12.73
N VAL A 33 -24.25 0.07 -12.96
CA VAL A 33 -24.71 -1.20 -12.37
C VAL A 33 -23.87 -2.36 -12.90
N LEU A 34 -22.67 -2.48 -12.34
CA LEU A 34 -21.86 -3.70 -12.36
C LEU A 34 -22.37 -4.59 -11.23
N GLY A 35 -22.51 -5.89 -11.48
CA GLY A 35 -22.86 -6.85 -10.44
C GLY A 35 -21.89 -6.76 -9.25
N ASP A 36 -22.41 -6.96 -8.05
CA ASP A 36 -21.68 -6.87 -6.78
C ASP A 36 -20.36 -7.67 -6.80
N GLU A 37 -20.40 -8.85 -7.44
CA GLU A 37 -19.25 -9.73 -7.64
C GLU A 37 -18.10 -9.09 -8.48
N VAL A 38 -18.43 -8.32 -9.51
CA VAL A 38 -17.41 -7.63 -10.34
C VAL A 38 -16.79 -6.46 -9.57
N ARG A 39 -17.59 -5.76 -8.75
CA ARG A 39 -17.07 -4.69 -7.88
C ARG A 39 -16.14 -5.25 -6.81
N ASP A 40 -16.49 -6.41 -6.24
CA ASP A 40 -15.65 -7.12 -5.28
C ASP A 40 -14.31 -7.58 -5.87
N GLU A 41 -14.29 -8.10 -7.10
CA GLU A 41 -13.04 -8.49 -7.77
C GLU A 41 -12.13 -7.29 -8.03
N ILE A 42 -12.70 -6.16 -8.47
CA ILE A 42 -11.94 -4.91 -8.67
C ILE A 42 -11.37 -4.42 -7.34
N LEU A 43 -12.18 -4.40 -6.28
CA LEU A 43 -11.72 -4.01 -4.94
C LEU A 43 -10.59 -4.91 -4.43
N ARG A 44 -10.72 -6.24 -4.58
CA ARG A 44 -9.68 -7.21 -4.18
C ARG A 44 -8.38 -6.96 -4.93
N ARG A 45 -8.45 -6.66 -6.22
CA ARG A 45 -7.29 -6.31 -7.03
C ARG A 45 -6.63 -5.01 -6.57
N ASP A 46 -7.41 -3.98 -6.29
CA ASP A 46 -6.88 -2.70 -5.78
C ASP A 46 -6.20 -2.88 -4.42
N LEU A 47 -6.78 -3.69 -3.54
CA LEU A 47 -6.19 -4.05 -2.25
C LEU A 47 -4.86 -4.80 -2.40
N ALA A 48 -4.75 -5.71 -3.37
CA ALA A 48 -3.47 -6.38 -3.67
C ALA A 48 -2.39 -5.41 -4.16
N VAL A 49 -2.78 -4.39 -4.94
CA VAL A 49 -1.86 -3.31 -5.34
C VAL A 49 -1.43 -2.49 -4.12
N ILE A 50 -2.36 -2.15 -3.23
CA ILE A 50 -2.04 -1.44 -1.98
C ILE A 50 -1.07 -2.26 -1.12
N GLN A 51 -1.25 -3.57 -1.02
CA GLN A 51 -0.32 -4.45 -0.29
C GLN A 51 1.11 -4.34 -0.82
N THR A 52 1.26 -4.34 -2.15
CA THR A 52 2.57 -4.14 -2.80
C THR A 52 3.16 -2.75 -2.50
N GLN A 53 2.33 -1.71 -2.38
CA GLN A 53 2.79 -0.36 -2.03
C GLN A 53 3.22 -0.27 -0.56
N LEU A 54 2.52 -0.95 0.35
CA LEU A 54 2.90 -1.02 1.77
C LEU A 54 4.27 -1.70 1.94
N ASP A 55 4.56 -2.76 1.19
CA ASP A 55 5.89 -3.38 1.15
C ASP A 55 6.99 -2.40 0.70
N GLN A 56 6.70 -1.57 -0.30
CA GLN A 56 7.63 -0.54 -0.76
C GLN A 56 7.84 0.55 0.30
N ILE A 57 6.80 0.91 1.05
CA ILE A 57 6.90 1.86 2.16
C ILE A 57 7.83 1.33 3.25
N GLU A 58 7.80 0.03 3.56
CA GLU A 58 8.72 -0.56 4.54
C GLU A 58 10.20 -0.37 4.13
N VAL A 59 10.52 -0.52 2.84
CA VAL A 59 11.87 -0.22 2.32
C VAL A 59 12.22 1.28 2.46
N VAL A 60 11.23 2.17 2.35
CA VAL A 60 11.44 3.61 2.61
C VAL A 60 11.70 3.87 4.09
N ILE A 61 10.97 3.22 5.00
CA ILE A 61 11.15 3.34 6.45
C ILE A 61 12.57 2.91 6.84
N GLN A 62 13.03 1.75 6.37
CA GLN A 62 14.41 1.29 6.64
C GLN A 62 15.48 2.26 6.12
N ARG A 63 15.24 2.90 4.98
CA ARG A 63 16.13 3.95 4.44
C ARG A 63 16.07 5.24 5.25
N LEU A 64 14.94 5.53 5.88
CA LEU A 64 14.78 6.68 6.77
C LEU A 64 15.53 6.45 8.08
N GLU A 65 15.40 5.27 8.70
CA GLU A 65 16.11 4.87 9.91
C GLU A 65 17.63 5.02 9.74
N ARG A 66 18.18 4.49 8.64
CA ARG A 66 19.61 4.63 8.32
C ARG A 66 20.04 6.08 8.17
N ARG A 67 19.20 6.93 7.58
CA ARG A 67 19.50 8.35 7.43
C ARG A 67 19.45 9.09 8.76
N GLN A 68 18.45 8.82 9.59
CA GLN A 68 18.32 9.41 10.90
C GLN A 68 19.48 9.00 11.82
N ALA A 69 19.90 7.74 11.79
CA ALA A 69 21.06 7.24 12.54
C ALA A 69 22.40 7.89 12.11
N ALA A 70 22.52 8.29 10.84
CA ALA A 70 23.69 8.98 10.32
C ALA A 70 23.64 10.51 10.50
N THR A 71 22.52 11.06 11.00
CA THR A 71 22.30 12.52 11.10
C THR A 71 22.89 13.07 12.39
N ASN A 72 23.62 14.18 12.29
CA ASN A 72 24.21 14.84 13.45
C ASN A 72 23.10 15.49 14.32
N PRO A 73 23.01 15.14 15.62
CA PRO A 73 21.96 15.65 16.52
C PRO A 73 21.95 17.18 16.70
N VAL A 74 23.07 17.86 16.41
CA VAL A 74 23.13 19.35 16.46
C VAL A 74 22.38 19.99 15.29
N SER A 75 22.29 19.30 14.15
CA SER A 75 21.67 19.81 12.91
C SER A 75 20.21 19.41 12.74
N HIS A 76 19.70 18.45 13.52
CA HIS A 76 18.36 17.91 13.35
C HIS A 76 17.68 17.68 14.69
N ARG A 77 16.61 18.45 14.95
CA ARG A 77 15.93 18.47 16.25
C ARG A 77 14.67 17.61 16.31
N PHE A 78 14.15 17.20 15.14
CA PHE A 78 12.93 16.40 15.04
C PHE A 78 13.23 15.11 14.29
N TYR A 79 12.74 14.00 14.83
CA TYR A 79 12.87 12.68 14.24
C TYR A 79 11.47 12.10 14.11
N LEU A 80 11.22 11.42 12.99
CA LEU A 80 10.00 10.64 12.83
C LEU A 80 10.14 9.36 13.67
N ASP A 81 9.14 9.04 14.48
CA ASP A 81 9.07 7.77 15.19
C ASP A 81 8.83 6.63 14.18
N THR A 82 9.93 6.02 13.74
CA THR A 82 9.90 4.93 12.75
C THR A 82 9.34 3.64 13.32
N ASP A 83 9.44 3.42 14.63
CA ASP A 83 8.86 2.25 15.28
C ASP A 83 7.34 2.32 15.28
N GLN A 84 6.78 3.49 15.59
CA GLN A 84 5.34 3.71 15.49
C GLN A 84 4.84 3.60 14.06
N LEU A 85 5.54 4.23 13.11
CA LEU A 85 5.17 4.16 11.70
C LEU A 85 5.16 2.71 11.18
N ARG A 86 6.18 1.91 11.52
CA ARG A 86 6.24 0.49 11.13
C ARG A 86 5.08 -0.31 11.72
N ARG A 87 4.73 -0.09 12.99
CA ARG A 87 3.56 -0.74 13.62
C ARG A 87 2.28 -0.41 12.88
N ASP A 88 2.10 0.83 12.46
CA ASP A 88 0.89 1.26 11.77
C ASP A 88 0.81 0.68 10.34
N VAL A 89 1.92 0.67 9.59
CA VAL A 89 1.99 0.02 8.27
C VAL A 89 1.69 -1.48 8.38
N ASN A 90 2.27 -2.17 9.35
CA ASN A 90 2.01 -3.59 9.59
C ASN A 90 0.53 -3.85 9.93
N ARG A 91 -0.08 -3.01 10.79
CA ARG A 91 -1.50 -3.16 11.14
C ARG A 91 -2.42 -3.04 9.91
N ILE A 92 -2.11 -2.11 9.00
CA ILE A 92 -2.88 -1.95 7.75
C ILE A 92 -2.68 -3.17 6.85
N SER A 93 -1.43 -3.60 6.68
CA SER A 93 -1.05 -4.78 5.89
C SER A 93 -1.77 -6.05 6.39
N GLU A 94 -1.78 -6.29 7.70
CA GLU A 94 -2.48 -7.41 8.34
C GLU A 94 -4.01 -7.32 8.12
N GLY A 95 -4.58 -6.12 8.19
CA GLY A 95 -6.01 -5.90 7.95
C GLY A 95 -6.42 -6.24 6.51
N ILE A 96 -5.59 -5.83 5.54
CA ILE A 96 -5.81 -6.14 4.12
C ILE A 96 -5.67 -7.64 3.87
N ASP A 97 -4.62 -8.28 4.41
CA ASP A 97 -4.42 -9.73 4.26
C ASP A 97 -5.58 -10.54 4.87
N GLY A 98 -6.08 -10.11 6.03
CA GLY A 98 -7.25 -10.73 6.66
C GLY A 98 -8.52 -10.62 5.82
N TYR A 99 -8.69 -9.52 5.08
CA TYR A 99 -9.82 -9.35 4.15
C TYR A 99 -9.66 -10.18 2.88
N LEU A 100 -8.45 -10.22 2.30
CA LEU A 100 -8.18 -10.95 1.07
C LEU A 100 -8.19 -12.47 1.26
N ALA A 101 -7.74 -12.95 2.43
CA ALA A 101 -7.70 -14.36 2.81
C ALA A 101 -8.58 -14.65 4.05
N PRO A 102 -9.91 -14.50 3.95
CA PRO A 102 -10.79 -14.68 5.10
C PRO A 102 -10.76 -16.15 5.57
N PRO A 103 -10.85 -16.40 6.89
CA PRO A 103 -10.95 -17.76 7.41
C PRO A 103 -12.10 -18.51 6.74
N ARG A 104 -11.81 -19.71 6.21
CA ARG A 104 -12.85 -20.53 5.60
C ARG A 104 -13.79 -21.02 6.71
N LEU A 105 -15.08 -20.71 6.56
CA LEU A 105 -16.10 -21.31 7.42
C LEU A 105 -16.17 -22.82 7.17
N PRO A 106 -16.48 -23.62 8.19
CA PRO A 106 -16.76 -25.04 7.98
C PRO A 106 -17.91 -25.20 6.97
N PRO A 107 -17.93 -26.30 6.19
CA PRO A 107 -19.04 -26.59 5.29
C PRO A 107 -20.35 -26.54 6.06
N ARG A 108 -21.33 -25.78 5.56
CA ARG A 108 -22.69 -25.83 6.11
C ARG A 108 -23.22 -27.23 5.81
N VAL A 109 -23.56 -28.00 6.85
CA VAL A 109 -24.29 -29.25 6.65
C VAL A 109 -25.67 -28.87 6.11
N PRO A 110 -26.03 -29.26 4.88
CA PRO A 110 -27.34 -28.93 4.34
C PRO A 110 -28.42 -29.54 5.24
N VAL A 111 -29.35 -28.71 5.72
CA VAL A 111 -30.55 -29.20 6.42
C VAL A 111 -31.40 -29.93 5.37
N PRO A 112 -31.90 -31.15 5.64
CA PRO A 112 -32.76 -31.85 4.70
C PRO A 112 -33.97 -30.99 4.35
N LEU A 113 -34.11 -30.66 3.07
CA LEU A 113 -35.24 -29.92 2.53
C LEU A 113 -36.51 -30.74 2.82
N SER A 114 -37.42 -30.20 3.62
CA SER A 114 -38.64 -30.90 4.07
C SER A 114 -39.82 -30.75 3.09
N GLY A 115 -39.56 -30.60 1.80
CA GLY A 115 -40.60 -30.35 0.79
C GLY A 115 -40.39 -31.16 -0.49
N ASP A 116 -41.50 -31.53 -1.13
CA ASP A 116 -41.58 -32.20 -2.44
C ASP A 116 -41.07 -31.30 -3.59
N TYR A 117 -39.83 -30.84 -3.52
CA TYR A 117 -39.20 -30.03 -4.57
C TYR A 117 -38.72 -30.87 -5.77
N LEU A 118 -38.78 -32.20 -5.67
CA LEU A 118 -38.48 -33.15 -6.73
C LEU A 118 -39.73 -33.56 -7.53
N ARG A 119 -40.73 -32.69 -7.67
CA ARG A 119 -41.84 -32.96 -8.59
C ARG A 119 -41.40 -32.65 -10.03
N GLU A 120 -40.80 -33.67 -10.62
CA GLU A 120 -40.63 -33.89 -12.04
C GLU A 120 -41.96 -33.58 -12.76
N GLY A 121 -41.92 -32.64 -13.70
CA GLY A 121 -43.01 -32.37 -14.64
C GLY A 121 -42.76 -33.13 -15.95
N PRO A 122 -43.80 -33.66 -16.61
CA PRO A 122 -43.73 -34.61 -17.72
C PRO A 122 -43.07 -34.08 -18.99
#